data_AF-A0A1Y1K5K5-F1
#
_entry.id   AF-A0A1Y1K5K5-F1
#
_cell.length_a   1.000
_cell.length_b   1.000
_cell.length_c   1.000
_cell.angle_alpha   90.00
_cell.angle_beta   90.00
_cell.angle_gamma   90.00
#
_symmetry.space_group_name_H-M   'P 1'
#
loop_
_entity.id
_entity.type
_entity.pdbx_description
1 polymer ?
#
loop_
_entity_poly.entity_id
_entity_poly.type
_entity_poly.pdbx_seq_one_letter_code
_entity_poly.pdbx_strand_id
1 'polypeptide(L)'
;MRNAMLRLITTVKKTEKIKRAILCTIPHTPRVTQDQATQLKKFNNFIRNQTDNNRLILCDVEEKFKNFKNVFESDGIHFNKKSLDLFKKIIFGYCIYLALV
;
A
#
# COMPACT_ATOMS: atom_id res chain seq x y z
N MET A 1 -1.52 -16.97 0.01
CA MET A 1 -1.45 -15.50 0.26
C MET A 1 -2.83 -14.85 0.42
N ARG A 2 -3.74 -14.93 -0.57
CA ARG A 2 -5.08 -14.27 -0.53
C ARG A 2 -5.88 -14.53 0.75
N ASN A 3 -6.03 -15.79 1.17
CA ASN A 3 -6.82 -16.13 2.36
C ASN A 3 -6.19 -15.59 3.66
N ALA A 4 -4.86 -15.53 3.75
CA ALA A 4 -4.17 -14.95 4.89
C ALA A 4 -4.42 -13.44 4.97
N MET A 5 -4.35 -12.74 3.84
CA MET A 5 -4.66 -11.30 3.78
C MET A 5 -6.13 -11.00 4.10
N LEU A 6 -7.06 -11.80 3.58
CA LEU A 6 -8.48 -11.68 3.93
C LEU A 6 -8.73 -11.89 5.42
N ARG A 7 -8.05 -12.87 6.04
CA ARG A 7 -8.11 -13.08 7.49
C ARG A 7 -7.58 -11.86 8.25
N LEU A 8 -6.43 -11.32 7.86
CA LEU A 8 -5.86 -10.13 8.49
C LEU A 8 -6.80 -8.91 8.38
N ILE A 9 -7.35 -8.68 7.20
CA ILE A 9 -8.33 -7.61 6.96
C ILE A 9 -9.59 -7.82 7.80
N THR A 10 -10.10 -9.05 7.85
CA THR A 10 -11.26 -9.40 8.67
C THR A 10 -10.98 -9.17 10.15
N THR A 11 -9.80 -9.55 10.64
CA THR A 11 -9.37 -9.29 12.02
C THR A 11 -9.36 -7.80 12.30
N VAL A 12 -8.72 -6.99 11.44
CA VAL A 12 -8.70 -5.53 11.55
C VAL A 12 -10.12 -4.93 11.59
N LYS A 13 -11.04 -5.43 10.75
CA LYS A 13 -12.45 -5.00 10.74
C LYS A 13 -13.22 -5.42 12.01
N LYS A 14 -12.86 -6.53 12.64
CA LYS A 14 -13.55 -7.03 13.85
C LYS A 14 -12.97 -6.48 15.15
N THR A 15 -11.72 -6.01 15.15
CA THR A 15 -11.10 -5.42 16.34
C THR A 15 -11.67 -4.03 16.60
N GLU A 16 -12.46 -3.88 17.66
CA GLU A 16 -13.14 -2.63 18.04
C GLU A 16 -12.18 -1.44 18.25
N LYS A 17 -10.99 -1.70 18.80
CA LYS A 17 -9.95 -0.68 19.03
C LYS A 17 -9.40 -0.07 17.74
N ILE A 18 -9.55 -0.75 16.60
CA ILE A 18 -9.08 -0.24 15.30
C ILE A 18 -10.27 0.39 14.56
N LYS A 19 -10.41 1.71 14.71
CA LYS A 19 -11.49 2.47 14.06
C LYS A 19 -11.36 2.50 12.54
N ARG A 20 -10.15 2.73 12.05
CA ARG A 20 -9.82 2.80 10.62
C ARG A 20 -8.42 2.25 10.38
N ALA A 21 -8.16 1.77 9.17
CA ALA A 21 -6.85 1.31 8.74
C ALA A 21 -6.56 1.78 7.31
N ILE A 22 -5.28 2.05 7.04
CA ILE A 22 -4.78 2.40 5.71
C ILE A 22 -4.23 1.13 5.07
N LEU A 23 -4.75 0.78 3.89
CA LEU A 23 -4.20 -0.29 3.07
C LEU A 23 -3.40 0.31 1.93
N CYS A 24 -2.12 -0.08 1.84
CA CYS A 24 -1.21 0.42 0.82
C CYS A 24 -1.03 -0.60 -0.31
N THR A 25 -1.03 -0.13 -1.56
CA THR A 25 -0.50 -0.91 -2.68
C THR A 25 1.04 -0.92 -2.63
N ILE A 26 1.67 -1.81 -3.41
CA ILE A 26 3.12 -1.91 -3.55
C ILE A 26 3.51 -1.20 -4.85
N PRO A 27 4.48 -0.27 -4.83
CA PRO A 27 4.98 0.37 -6.05
C PRO A 27 5.61 -0.65 -7.01
N HIS A 28 5.68 -0.30 -8.30
CA HIS A 28 6.28 -1.17 -9.30
C HIS A 28 7.77 -1.40 -9.01
N THR A 29 8.12 -2.57 -8.52
CA THR A 29 9.51 -2.96 -8.20
C THR A 29 10.27 -3.32 -9.47
N PRO A 30 11.36 -2.62 -9.82
CA PRO A 30 12.18 -2.98 -10.96
C PRO A 30 12.90 -4.32 -10.71
N ARG A 31 13.31 -4.99 -11.79
CA ARG A 31 14.14 -6.23 -11.76
C ARG A 31 13.46 -7.47 -11.18
N VAL A 32 12.14 -7.47 -11.05
CA VAL A 32 11.38 -8.68 -10.74
C VAL A 32 11.10 -9.50 -12.01
N THR A 33 10.91 -10.81 -11.86
CA THR A 33 10.48 -11.67 -12.96
C THR A 33 9.08 -11.30 -13.42
N GLN A 34 8.70 -11.68 -14.65
CA GLN A 34 7.35 -11.45 -15.17
C GLN A 34 6.26 -12.07 -14.28
N ASP A 35 6.55 -13.24 -13.70
CA ASP A 35 5.65 -13.91 -12.76
C ASP A 35 5.51 -13.10 -11.47
N GLN A 36 6.62 -12.62 -10.90
CA GLN A 36 6.59 -11.76 -9.72
C GLN A 36 5.83 -10.46 -9.99
N ALA A 37 6.05 -9.80 -11.13
CA ALA A 37 5.30 -8.61 -11.54
C ALA A 37 3.80 -8.90 -11.63
N THR A 38 3.43 -10.06 -12.20
CA THR A 38 2.03 -10.50 -12.28
C THR A 38 1.42 -10.73 -10.89
N GLN A 39 2.17 -11.33 -9.96
CA GLN A 39 1.70 -11.53 -8.59
C GLN A 39 1.54 -10.20 -7.83
N LEU A 40 2.48 -9.26 -8.00
CA LEU A 40 2.38 -7.91 -7.42
C LEU A 40 1.17 -7.16 -7.96
N LYS A 41 0.90 -7.23 -9.26
CA LYS A 41 -0.30 -6.65 -9.87
C LYS A 41 -1.58 -7.27 -9.30
N LYS A 42 -1.62 -8.59 -9.14
CA LYS A 42 -2.75 -9.29 -8.51
C LYS A 42 -2.93 -8.85 -7.05
N PHE A 43 -1.83 -8.67 -6.31
CA PHE A 43 -1.86 -8.16 -4.94
C PHE A 43 -2.42 -6.73 -4.88
N ASN A 44 -1.93 -5.81 -5.70
CA ASN A 44 -2.41 -4.43 -5.73
C ASN A 44 -3.90 -4.35 -6.08
N ASN A 45 -4.34 -5.12 -7.09
CA ASN A 45 -5.76 -5.21 -7.43
C ASN A 45 -6.60 -5.80 -6.29
N PHE A 46 -6.08 -6.81 -5.59
CA PHE A 46 -6.74 -7.33 -4.39
C PHE A 46 -6.91 -6.22 -3.35
N ILE A 47 -5.85 -5.47 -3.01
CA ILE A 47 -5.90 -4.38 -2.02
C ILE A 47 -6.93 -3.32 -2.41
N ARG A 48 -6.92 -2.86 -3.67
CA ARG A 48 -7.92 -1.89 -4.20
C ARG A 48 -9.35 -2.37 -4.03
N ASN A 49 -9.60 -3.67 -4.17
CA ASN A 49 -10.93 -4.26 -4.03
C ASN A 49 -11.37 -4.52 -2.58
N GLN A 50 -10.50 -4.31 -1.57
CA GLN A 50 -10.86 -4.51 -0.16
C GLN A 50 -11.25 -3.22 0.56
N THR A 51 -11.02 -2.05 -0.04
CA THR A 51 -11.28 -0.77 0.62
C THR A 51 -12.75 -0.38 0.56
N ASP A 52 -13.25 0.27 1.61
CA ASP A 52 -14.66 0.66 1.74
C ASP A 52 -14.84 2.15 2.08
N ASN A 53 -13.77 2.95 1.97
CA ASN A 53 -13.69 4.40 2.23
C ASN A 53 -14.17 4.87 3.62
N ASN A 54 -14.66 3.97 4.46
CA ASN A 54 -15.11 4.26 5.81
C ASN A 54 -14.13 3.72 6.85
N ARG A 55 -13.83 2.41 6.77
CA ARG A 55 -12.95 1.71 7.72
C ARG A 55 -11.61 1.37 7.10
N LEU A 56 -11.60 0.97 5.83
CA LEU A 56 -10.38 0.65 5.09
C LEU A 56 -10.15 1.68 4.00
N ILE A 57 -9.09 2.48 4.17
CA ILE A 57 -8.76 3.57 3.27
C ILE A 57 -7.62 3.14 2.35
N LEU A 58 -7.79 3.39 1.05
CA LEU A 58 -6.76 3.12 0.05
C LEU A 58 -5.67 4.20 0.06
N CYS A 59 -4.43 3.79 0.28
CA CYS A 59 -3.24 4.54 -0.10
C CYS A 59 -2.62 3.87 -1.34
N ASP A 60 -2.97 4.38 -2.53
CA ASP A 60 -2.43 3.81 -3.77
C ASP A 60 -1.01 4.30 -4.05
N VAL A 61 -0.04 3.64 -3.42
CA VAL A 61 1.40 3.94 -3.55
C VAL A 61 1.88 3.67 -4.97
N GLU A 62 1.41 2.61 -5.62
CA GLU A 62 1.74 2.32 -7.02
C GLU A 62 1.41 3.49 -7.92
N GLU A 63 0.19 4.02 -7.83
CA GLU A 63 -0.25 5.17 -8.61
C GLU A 63 0.55 6.44 -8.29
N LYS A 64 0.80 6.71 -7.00
CA LYS A 64 1.56 7.88 -6.56
C LYS A 64 3.00 7.89 -7.05
N PHE A 65 3.63 6.72 -7.17
CA PHE A 65 5.03 6.58 -7.58
C PHE A 65 5.20 6.22 -9.06
N LYS A 66 4.13 6.05 -9.85
CA LYS A 66 4.20 5.54 -11.24
C LYS A 66 5.10 6.34 -12.19
N ASN A 67 5.18 7.66 -11.97
CA ASN A 67 5.95 8.59 -12.82
C ASN A 67 7.32 8.93 -12.22
N PHE A 68 7.66 8.39 -11.05
CA PHE A 68 8.91 8.67 -10.39
C PHE A 68 10.01 7.78 -10.97
N LYS A 69 11.11 8.40 -11.40
CA LYS A 69 12.34 7.69 -11.75
C LYS A 69 13.17 7.44 -10.50
N ASN A 70 13.92 6.35 -10.46
CA ASN A 70 14.84 6.01 -9.37
C ASN A 70 14.11 6.01 -8.01
N VAL A 71 13.09 5.16 -7.89
CA VAL A 71 12.27 5.06 -6.66
C VAL A 71 12.97 4.22 -5.59
N PHE A 72 13.69 3.19 -6.01
CA PHE A 72 14.29 2.20 -5.13
C PHE A 72 15.79 2.41 -4.95
N GLU A 73 16.35 1.74 -3.95
CA GLU A 73 17.77 1.46 -3.84
C GLU A 73 18.23 0.54 -4.98
N SER A 74 19.54 0.25 -5.04
CA SER A 74 20.13 -0.58 -6.10
C SER A 74 19.57 -2.00 -6.17
N ASP A 75 18.91 -2.48 -5.11
CA ASP A 75 18.26 -3.79 -5.06
C ASP A 75 16.90 -3.84 -5.77
N GLY A 76 16.30 -2.68 -6.09
CA GLY A 76 15.00 -2.60 -6.75
C GLY A 76 13.80 -2.96 -5.86
N ILE A 77 13.99 -3.10 -4.55
CA ILE A 77 12.94 -3.53 -3.61
C ILE A 77 12.72 -2.48 -2.52
N HIS A 78 13.80 -1.99 -1.91
CA HIS A 78 13.68 -1.00 -0.84
C HIS A 78 13.59 0.41 -1.40
N PHE A 79 12.73 1.26 -0.85
CA PHE A 79 12.74 2.68 -1.21
C PHE A 79 14.09 3.30 -0.88
N ASN A 80 14.59 4.12 -1.79
CA ASN A 80 15.70 4.99 -1.42
C ASN A 80 15.28 6.10 -0.47
N LYS A 81 16.25 6.76 0.14
CA LYS A 81 16.00 7.82 1.14
C LYS A 81 14.97 8.86 0.67
N LYS A 82 15.10 9.37 -0.56
CA LYS A 82 14.21 10.39 -1.12
C LYS A 82 12.77 9.86 -1.26
N SER A 83 12.61 8.66 -1.79
CA SER A 83 11.30 8.03 -1.94
C SER A 83 10.67 7.66 -0.61
N LEU A 84 11.47 7.21 0.37
CA LEU A 84 11.02 6.91 1.71
C LEU A 84 10.51 8.17 2.43
N ASP A 85 11.21 9.29 2.30
CA ASP A 85 10.77 10.56 2.89
C ASP A 85 9.48 11.09 2.24
N LEU A 86 9.32 10.90 0.93
CA LEU A 86 8.06 11.18 0.26
C LEU A 86 6.94 10.24 0.73
N PHE A 87 7.21 8.95 0.86
CA PHE A 87 6.25 7.97 1.35
C PHE A 87 5.77 8.31 2.77
N LYS A 88 6.69 8.70 3.68
CA LYS A 88 6.35 9.19 5.02
C LYS A 88 5.38 10.38 4.98
N LYS A 89 5.64 11.37 4.11
CA LYS A 89 4.75 12.52 3.93
C LYS A 89 3.36 12.11 3.44
N ILE A 90 3.30 11.17 2.48
CA ILE A 90 2.03 10.63 1.98
C ILE A 90 1.24 9.98 3.12
N ILE A 91 1.86 9.06 3.86
CA ILE A 91 1.19 8.35 4.97
C ILE A 91 0.75 9.32 6.05
N PHE A 92 1.60 10.29 6.42
CA PHE A 92 1.24 11.31 7.39
C PHE A 92 0.01 12.13 6.96
N GLY A 93 -0.11 12.46 5.66
CA GLY A 93 -1.31 13.10 5.12
C GLY A 93 -2.59 12.26 5.31
N TYR A 94 -2.52 10.94 5.10
CA TYR A 94 -3.65 10.05 5.39
C TYR A 94 -3.97 9.99 6.88
N CYS A 95 -2.96 9.97 7.76
CA CYS A 95 -3.18 10.00 9.21
C CYS A 95 -3.89 11.29 9.65
N ILE A 96 -3.53 12.44 9.07
CA ILE A 96 -4.23 13.71 9.33
C ILE A 96 -5.68 13.62 8.83
N TYR A 97 -5.89 13.18 7.58
CA TYR A 97 -7.25 13.02 7.03
C TYR A 97 -8.12 12.17 7.97
N LEU A 98 -7.60 11.03 8.43
CA LEU A 98 -8.28 10.12 9.35
C LEU A 98 -8.63 10.73 10.71
N ALA A 99 -7.91 11.76 11.15
CA ALA A 99 -8.16 12.45 12.41
C ALA A 99 -9.21 13.57 12.29
N LEU A 100 -9.47 14.06 11.07
CA LEU A 100 -10.37 15.18 10.81
C LEU A 100 -11.78 14.75 10.37
N VAL A 101 -11.94 13.55 9.83
CA VAL A 101 -13.21 12.93 9.43
C VAL A 101 -13.63 11.79 10.35
#